data_AF-A0A0G1KZJ8-F1
#
_entry.id   AF-A0A0G1KZJ8-F1
#
_cell.length_a   1.000
_cell.length_b   1.000
_cell.length_c   1.000
_cell.angle_alpha   90.00
_cell.angle_beta   90.00
_cell.angle_gamma   90.00
#
_symmetry.space_group_name_H-M   'P 1'
#
loop_
_entity.id
_entity.type
_entity.pdbx_description
1 polymer ?
#
loop_
_entity_poly.entity_id
_entity_poly.type
_entity_poly.pdbx_seq_one_letter_code
_entity_poly.pdbx_strand_id
1 'polypeptide(L)'
;MKLKPLGYAKLDMRIAEMGEDAVVMDVATRIAEGCNPKGIADNFGIPYIVLKQWLEGHGDMVALARRAHADILVSEALDEVTNAETDTVSVARLRAETYMKVAGKQDRIAWGESSQAFGSSGGNITIVIGSVEVPGAGKVVDMKDIEDSGEI
;
A
#
# COMPACT_ATOMS: atom_id res chain seq x y z
N MET A 1 -16.13 -3.76 26.74
CA MET A 1 -16.52 -2.81 25.67
C MET A 1 -17.02 -3.62 24.46
N LYS A 2 -18.34 -3.81 24.31
CA LYS A 2 -18.98 -4.60 23.23
C LYS A 2 -19.25 -3.72 21.99
N LEU A 3 -18.27 -2.94 21.54
CA LEU A 3 -18.46 -2.01 20.40
C LEU A 3 -18.43 -2.71 19.04
N LYS A 4 -17.66 -3.80 18.91
CA LYS A 4 -17.56 -4.55 17.65
C LYS A 4 -18.92 -5.11 17.20
N PRO A 5 -19.70 -5.84 18.04
CA PRO A 5 -20.97 -6.41 17.61
C PRO A 5 -22.00 -5.35 17.16
N LEU A 6 -22.07 -4.21 17.86
CA LEU A 6 -23.04 -3.16 17.55
C LEU A 6 -22.70 -2.40 16.26
N GLY A 7 -21.41 -2.16 16.01
CA GLY A 7 -20.96 -1.51 14.78
C GLY A 7 -21.24 -2.36 13.54
N TYR A 8 -20.95 -3.66 13.60
CA TYR A 8 -21.28 -4.58 12.51
C TYR A 8 -22.78 -4.72 12.30
N ALA A 9 -23.59 -4.83 13.37
CA ALA A 9 -25.04 -4.90 13.24
C ALA A 9 -25.66 -3.69 12.52
N LYS A 10 -25.13 -2.48 12.74
CA LYS A 10 -25.57 -1.28 12.02
C LYS A 10 -25.16 -1.29 10.55
N LEU A 11 -23.97 -1.80 10.25
CA LEU A 11 -23.52 -1.98 8.88
C LEU A 11 -24.39 -3.01 8.15
N ASP A 12 -24.69 -4.14 8.79
CA ASP A 12 -25.57 -5.20 8.27
C ASP A 12 -26.98 -4.65 7.99
N MET A 13 -27.52 -3.78 8.87
CA MET A 13 -28.79 -3.10 8.62
C MET A 13 -28.75 -2.25 7.34
N ARG A 14 -27.66 -1.51 7.12
CA ARG A 14 -27.51 -0.68 5.91
C ARG A 14 -27.34 -1.52 4.65
N ILE A 15 -26.62 -2.63 4.74
CA ILE A 15 -26.51 -3.61 3.67
C ILE A 15 -27.88 -4.24 3.37
N ALA A 16 -28.69 -4.54 4.39
CA ALA A 16 -30.03 -5.07 4.21
C ALA A 16 -30.99 -4.06 3.56
N GLU A 17 -30.83 -2.76 3.83
CA GLU A 17 -31.65 -1.69 3.25
C GLU A 17 -31.31 -1.40 1.78
N MET A 18 -30.03 -1.32 1.43
CA MET A 18 -29.58 -0.81 0.12
C MET A 18 -28.98 -1.89 -0.80
N GLY A 19 -28.63 -3.05 -0.24
CA GLY A 19 -27.81 -4.07 -0.90
C GLY A 19 -26.31 -3.82 -0.70
N GLU A 20 -25.54 -4.90 -0.62
CA GLU A 20 -24.09 -4.85 -0.35
C GLU A 20 -23.34 -4.05 -1.42
N ASP A 21 -23.57 -4.38 -2.69
CA ASP A 21 -22.93 -3.71 -3.83
C ASP A 21 -23.19 -2.20 -3.83
N ALA A 22 -24.39 -1.77 -3.47
CA ALA A 22 -24.74 -0.35 -3.40
C ALA A 22 -24.00 0.37 -2.27
N VAL A 23 -23.85 -0.29 -1.11
CA VAL A 23 -23.05 0.26 0.01
C VAL A 23 -21.58 0.34 -0.38
N VAL A 24 -21.03 -0.69 -1.00
CA VAL A 24 -19.64 -0.70 -1.48
C VAL A 24 -19.42 0.43 -2.48
N MET A 25 -20.34 0.59 -3.44
CA MET A 25 -20.25 1.63 -4.45
C MET A 25 -20.37 3.04 -3.84
N ASP A 26 -21.31 3.30 -2.93
CA ASP A 26 -21.43 4.59 -2.25
C ASP A 26 -20.14 4.95 -1.48
N VAL A 27 -19.58 3.99 -0.74
CA VAL A 27 -18.33 4.22 -0.01
C VAL A 27 -17.16 4.44 -0.98
N ALA A 28 -17.06 3.64 -2.04
CA ALA A 28 -16.01 3.77 -3.05
C ALA A 28 -16.09 5.13 -3.78
N THR A 29 -17.28 5.56 -4.18
CA THR A 29 -17.51 6.88 -4.80
C THR A 29 -17.07 8.00 -3.87
N ARG A 30 -17.46 7.97 -2.60
CA ARG A 30 -17.04 9.01 -1.64
C ARG A 30 -15.53 9.02 -1.42
N ILE A 31 -14.88 7.85 -1.39
CA ILE A 31 -13.42 7.76 -1.34
C ILE A 31 -12.80 8.38 -2.60
N ALA A 32 -13.36 8.08 -3.77
CA ALA A 32 -12.92 8.63 -5.04
C ALA A 32 -13.04 10.16 -5.07
N GLU A 33 -14.09 10.72 -4.47
CA GLU A 33 -14.34 12.16 -4.32
C GLU A 33 -13.53 12.82 -3.19
N GLY A 34 -12.64 12.08 -2.52
CA GLY A 34 -11.77 12.64 -1.47
C GLY A 34 -12.44 12.85 -0.12
N CYS A 35 -13.63 12.29 0.11
CA CYS A 35 -14.29 12.37 1.41
C CYS A 35 -13.44 11.74 2.51
N ASN A 36 -13.48 12.36 3.70
CA ASN A 36 -12.80 11.82 4.87
C ASN A 36 -13.39 10.45 5.25
N PRO A 37 -12.59 9.36 5.28
CA PRO A 37 -13.08 8.01 5.60
C PRO A 37 -13.77 7.89 6.96
N LYS A 38 -13.36 8.72 7.94
CA LYS A 38 -14.03 8.79 9.23
C LYS A 38 -15.44 9.39 9.10
N GLY A 39 -15.58 10.46 8.32
CA GLY A 39 -16.89 11.08 8.05
C GLY A 39 -17.86 10.13 7.35
N ILE A 40 -17.34 9.30 6.43
CA ILE A 40 -18.13 8.23 5.80
C ILE A 40 -18.65 7.26 6.86
N ALA A 41 -17.78 6.76 7.75
CA ALA A 41 -18.18 5.84 8.82
C ALA A 41 -19.19 6.47 9.80
N ASP A 42 -18.98 7.75 10.15
CA ASP A 42 -19.88 8.50 11.01
C ASP A 42 -21.27 8.66 10.37
N ASN A 43 -21.37 8.83 9.04
CA ASN A 43 -22.64 8.86 8.31
C ASN A 43 -23.40 7.53 8.38
N PHE A 44 -22.70 6.40 8.44
CA PHE A 44 -23.29 5.09 8.70
C PHE A 44 -23.55 4.83 10.19
N GLY A 45 -23.12 5.74 11.07
CA GLY A 45 -23.28 5.61 12.52
C GLY A 45 -22.42 4.50 13.12
N ILE A 46 -21.32 4.13 12.45
CA ILE A 46 -20.41 3.06 12.83
C ILE A 46 -18.98 3.57 13.09
N PRO A 47 -18.21 2.92 13.96
CA PRO A 47 -16.79 3.23 14.11
C PRO A 47 -16.02 2.98 12.81
N TYR A 48 -15.09 3.86 12.45
CA TYR A 48 -14.26 3.70 11.24
C TYR A 48 -13.51 2.36 11.18
N ILE A 49 -13.06 1.81 12.31
CA ILE A 49 -12.39 0.50 12.33
C ILE A 49 -13.28 -0.63 11.77
N VAL A 50 -14.60 -0.54 12.00
CA VAL A 50 -15.57 -1.51 11.49
C VAL A 50 -15.70 -1.36 9.98
N LEU A 51 -15.89 -0.12 9.50
CA LEU A 51 -15.94 0.17 8.06
C LEU A 51 -14.65 -0.27 7.36
N LYS A 52 -13.49 0.06 7.94
CA LYS A 52 -12.18 -0.27 7.38
C LYS A 52 -11.98 -1.79 7.26
N GLN A 53 -12.32 -2.54 8.30
CA GLN A 53 -12.20 -4.00 8.28
C GLN A 53 -13.16 -4.65 7.30
N TRP A 54 -14.38 -4.12 7.13
CA TRP A 54 -15.31 -4.62 6.11
C TRP A 54 -14.84 -4.31 4.68
N LEU A 55 -14.30 -3.11 4.44
CA LEU A 55 -13.74 -2.72 3.15
C LEU A 55 -12.49 -3.54 2.73
N GLU A 56 -11.80 -4.16 3.68
CA GLU A 56 -10.70 -5.09 3.35
C GLU A 56 -11.17 -6.32 2.57
N GLY A 57 -12.46 -6.69 2.67
CA GLY A 57 -13.09 -7.70 1.81
C GLY A 57 -13.37 -7.22 0.37
N HIS A 58 -13.32 -5.91 0.12
CA HIS A 58 -13.69 -5.26 -1.15
C HIS A 58 -12.49 -4.50 -1.77
N GLY A 59 -11.29 -5.08 -1.64
CA GLY A 59 -10.03 -4.43 -1.94
C GLY A 59 -9.94 -3.83 -3.35
N ASP A 60 -10.46 -4.50 -4.36
CA ASP A 60 -10.35 -4.07 -5.76
C ASP A 60 -11.12 -2.76 -6.03
N MET A 61 -12.34 -2.64 -5.51
CA MET A 61 -13.14 -1.42 -5.63
C MET A 61 -12.54 -0.26 -4.86
N VAL A 62 -12.02 -0.52 -3.66
CA VAL A 62 -11.34 0.52 -2.85
C VAL A 62 -10.04 0.97 -3.52
N ALA A 63 -9.30 0.04 -4.13
CA ALA A 63 -8.10 0.37 -4.88
C ALA A 63 -8.42 1.20 -6.13
N LEU A 64 -9.49 0.85 -6.85
CA LEU A 64 -9.96 1.66 -7.99
C LEU A 64 -10.38 3.07 -7.55
N ALA A 65 -11.16 3.18 -6.47
CA ALA A 65 -11.57 4.47 -5.92
C ALA A 65 -10.37 5.36 -5.54
N ARG A 66 -9.33 4.79 -4.92
CA ARG A 66 -8.10 5.53 -4.60
C ARG A 66 -7.37 6.02 -5.85
N ARG A 67 -7.32 5.21 -6.92
CA ARG A 67 -6.73 5.63 -8.19
C ARG A 67 -7.53 6.74 -8.85
N ALA A 68 -8.86 6.63 -8.87
CA ALA A 68 -9.73 7.70 -9.36
C ALA A 68 -9.55 9.00 -8.56
N HIS A 69 -9.41 8.92 -7.24
CA HIS A 69 -9.09 10.09 -6.42
C HIS A 69 -7.71 10.69 -6.75
N ALA A 70 -6.73 9.85 -7.09
CA ALA A 70 -5.42 10.35 -7.53
C ALA A 70 -5.54 11.24 -8.77
N ASP A 71 -6.40 10.89 -9.72
CA ASP A 71 -6.65 11.71 -10.91
C ASP A 71 -7.27 13.08 -10.57
N ILE A 72 -8.19 13.11 -9.59
CA ILE A 72 -8.78 14.34 -9.07
C ILE A 72 -7.70 15.21 -8.40
N LEU A 73 -6.86 14.63 -7.53
CA LEU A 73 -5.78 15.36 -6.86
C LEU A 73 -4.79 15.99 -7.83
N VAL A 74 -4.48 15.32 -8.95
CA VAL A 74 -3.62 15.89 -10.00
C VAL A 74 -4.30 17.09 -10.64
N SER A 75 -5.61 16.99 -10.89
CA SER A 75 -6.39 18.11 -11.44
C SER A 75 -6.41 19.30 -10.47
N GLU A 76 -6.65 19.05 -9.19
CA GLU A 76 -6.61 20.09 -8.14
C GLU A 76 -5.22 20.73 -8.00
N ALA A 77 -4.14 19.95 -8.15
CA ALA A 77 -2.78 20.48 -8.14
C ALA A 77 -2.53 21.45 -9.29
N LEU A 78 -3.06 21.16 -10.48
CA LEU A 78 -2.97 22.05 -11.64
C LEU A 78 -3.79 23.32 -11.43
N ASP A 79 -4.97 23.20 -10.81
CA ASP A 79 -5.82 24.35 -10.50
C ASP A 79 -5.16 25.28 -9.47
N GLU A 80 -4.52 24.73 -8.43
CA GLU A 80 -3.77 25.53 -7.44
C GLU A 80 -2.63 26.33 -8.09
N VAL A 81 -1.90 25.74 -9.03
CA VAL A 81 -0.81 26.44 -9.74
C VAL A 81 -1.36 27.49 -10.71
N THR A 82 -2.44 27.19 -11.40
CA THR A 82 -3.04 28.08 -12.42
C THR A 82 -3.64 29.33 -11.78
N ASN A 83 -4.24 29.19 -10.60
CA ASN A 83 -4.92 30.29 -9.89
C ASN A 83 -4.04 30.99 -8.85
N ALA A 84 -2.74 30.66 -8.79
CA ALA A 84 -1.82 31.24 -7.82
C ALA A 84 -1.56 32.73 -8.11
N GLU A 85 -1.77 33.57 -7.11
CA GLU A 85 -1.39 34.98 -7.13
C GLU A 85 0.01 35.18 -6.52
N THR A 86 0.66 36.32 -6.80
CA THR A 86 2.06 36.58 -6.40
C THR A 86 2.31 36.48 -4.90
N ASP A 87 1.31 36.74 -4.07
CA ASP A 87 1.36 36.67 -2.61
C ASP A 87 1.03 35.26 -2.07
N THR A 88 0.38 34.41 -2.87
CA THR A 88 -0.05 33.05 -2.49
C THR A 88 0.78 31.93 -3.12
N VAL A 89 1.71 32.25 -4.02
CA VAL A 89 2.56 31.27 -4.75
C VAL A 89 3.15 30.21 -3.83
N SER A 90 3.68 30.58 -2.67
CA SER A 90 4.31 29.62 -1.75
C SER A 90 3.31 28.62 -1.15
N VAL A 91 2.08 29.05 -0.87
CA VAL A 91 1.01 28.19 -0.34
C VAL A 91 0.46 27.31 -1.46
N ALA A 92 0.19 27.88 -2.63
CA ALA A 92 -0.26 27.14 -3.81
C ALA A 92 0.75 26.04 -4.20
N ARG A 93 2.05 26.37 -4.18
CA ARG A 93 3.12 25.40 -4.40
C ARG A 93 3.08 24.26 -3.38
N LEU A 94 2.96 24.57 -2.09
CA LEU A 94 2.88 23.53 -1.05
C LEU A 94 1.67 22.61 -1.24
N ARG A 95 0.51 23.16 -1.61
CA ARG A 95 -0.70 22.38 -1.89
C ARG A 95 -0.51 21.48 -3.09
N ALA A 96 -0.06 22.03 -4.23
CA ALA A 96 0.20 21.27 -5.44
C ALA A 96 1.21 20.13 -5.21
N GLU A 97 2.33 20.41 -4.53
CA GLU A 97 3.33 19.38 -4.18
C GLU A 97 2.73 18.29 -3.27
N THR A 98 1.88 18.69 -2.32
CA THR A 98 1.21 17.73 -1.42
C THR A 98 0.22 16.84 -2.18
N TYR A 99 -0.62 17.42 -3.04
CA TYR A 99 -1.57 16.69 -3.87
C TYR A 99 -0.87 15.71 -4.81
N MET A 100 0.16 16.15 -5.54
CA MET A 100 0.96 15.29 -6.41
C MET A 100 1.60 14.14 -5.64
N LYS A 101 2.15 14.41 -4.45
CA LYS A 101 2.76 13.37 -3.60
C LYS A 101 1.74 12.35 -3.10
N VAL A 102 0.52 12.78 -2.79
CA VAL A 102 -0.56 11.87 -2.35
C VAL A 102 -1.07 11.07 -3.55
N ALA A 103 -1.28 11.69 -4.70
CA ALA A 103 -1.69 11.04 -5.93
C ALA A 103 -0.71 9.91 -6.32
N GLY A 104 0.60 10.18 -6.32
CA GLY A 104 1.62 9.17 -6.62
C GLY A 104 1.72 8.02 -5.60
N LYS A 105 1.19 8.19 -4.38
CA LYS A 105 1.05 7.10 -3.41
C LYS A 105 -0.22 6.29 -3.61
N GLN A 106 -1.27 6.91 -4.15
CA GLN A 106 -2.56 6.28 -4.40
C GLN A 106 -2.59 5.52 -5.73
N ASP A 107 -1.97 6.08 -6.77
CA ASP A 107 -1.65 5.40 -8.02
C ASP A 107 -0.17 5.59 -8.38
N ARG A 108 0.66 4.63 -7.96
CA ARG A 108 2.09 4.66 -8.25
C ARG A 108 2.42 4.40 -9.72
N ILE A 109 1.53 3.74 -10.46
CA ILE A 109 1.77 3.39 -11.86
C ILE A 109 1.55 4.62 -12.72
N ALA A 110 0.45 5.34 -12.51
CA ALA A 110 0.11 6.53 -13.30
C ALA A 110 0.89 7.77 -12.84
N TRP A 111 0.98 7.99 -11.51
CA TRP A 111 1.41 9.26 -10.94
C TRP A 111 2.62 9.15 -9.99
N GLY A 112 3.17 7.94 -9.82
CA GLY A 112 4.35 7.72 -8.99
C GLY A 112 5.62 8.23 -9.67
N GLU A 113 6.60 8.63 -8.87
CA GLU A 113 7.93 8.94 -9.40
C GLU A 113 8.59 7.67 -9.96
N SER A 114 8.87 7.67 -11.25
CA SER A 114 9.75 6.69 -11.87
C SER A 114 11.20 7.11 -11.62
N SER A 115 11.82 6.59 -10.57
CA SER A 115 13.27 6.65 -10.47
C SER A 115 13.85 5.70 -11.52
N GLN A 116 14.36 6.23 -12.65
CA GLN A 116 15.35 5.48 -13.42
C GLN A 116 16.52 5.25 -12.48
N ALA A 117 16.66 4.03 -11.97
CA ALA A 117 17.88 3.61 -11.32
C ALA A 117 18.96 3.63 -12.41
N PHE A 118 19.66 4.76 -12.54
CA PHE A 118 20.91 4.82 -13.27
C PHE A 118 21.88 3.92 -12.49
N GLY A 119 21.90 2.65 -12.86
CA GLY A 119 23.06 1.79 -12.67
C GLY A 119 24.20 2.44 -13.45
N SER A 120 24.91 3.37 -12.82
CA SER A 120 26.17 3.88 -13.30
C SER A 120 27.19 2.74 -13.19
N SER A 121 27.20 1.86 -14.19
CA SER A 121 28.36 1.10 -14.67
C SER A 121 27.85 -0.12 -15.45
N GLY A 122 28.32 -0.29 -16.68
CA GLY A 122 28.29 -1.56 -17.41
C GLY A 122 29.21 -2.60 -16.75
N GLY A 123 28.92 -2.96 -15.51
CA GLY A 123 29.64 -3.94 -14.72
C GLY A 123 28.65 -4.95 -14.14
N ASN A 124 28.95 -6.23 -14.35
CA ASN A 124 28.18 -7.35 -13.84
C ASN A 124 27.91 -7.18 -12.33
N ILE A 125 26.67 -7.47 -11.91
CA ILE A 125 26.32 -7.55 -10.49
C ILE A 125 26.99 -8.81 -9.93
N THR A 126 28.16 -8.67 -9.30
CA THR A 126 28.81 -9.78 -8.58
C THR A 126 28.25 -9.84 -7.16
N ILE A 127 27.39 -10.82 -6.90
CA ILE A 127 26.92 -11.14 -5.54
C ILE A 127 27.90 -12.15 -4.95
N VAL A 128 28.75 -11.72 -4.02
CA VAL A 128 29.60 -12.64 -3.23
C VAL A 128 28.83 -13.04 -1.98
N ILE A 129 28.28 -14.26 -1.98
CA ILE A 129 27.70 -14.87 -0.78
C ILE A 129 28.81 -15.66 -0.11
N GLY A 130 29.37 -15.12 0.98
CA GLY A 130 30.32 -15.86 1.81
C GLY A 130 29.64 -17.08 2.45
N SER A 131 30.31 -18.22 2.44
CA SER A 131 29.88 -19.41 3.17
C SER A 131 29.96 -19.17 4.68
N VAL A 132 28.94 -19.62 5.42
CA VAL A 132 29.00 -19.68 6.89
C VAL A 132 29.86 -20.87 7.27
N GLU A 133 31.05 -20.61 7.80
CA GLU A 133 31.80 -21.64 8.53
C GLU A 133 31.16 -21.82 9.91
N VAL A 134 30.50 -22.96 10.11
CA VAL A 134 30.07 -23.40 11.45
C VAL A 134 31.28 -24.02 12.15
N PRO A 135 31.80 -23.42 13.23
CA PRO A 135 32.93 -24.00 13.94
C PRO A 135 32.44 -25.24 14.70
N GLY A 136 32.83 -26.43 14.24
CA GLY A 136 32.65 -27.67 15.00
C GLY A 136 31.80 -28.77 14.38
N ALA A 137 31.53 -28.78 13.07
CA ALA A 137 30.99 -29.97 12.42
C ALA A 137 32.13 -30.99 12.20
N GLY A 138 32.10 -32.09 12.94
CA GLY A 138 33.13 -33.12 13.00
C GLY A 138 33.53 -33.69 11.64
N LYS A 139 34.82 -34.04 11.53
CA LYS A 139 35.44 -34.68 10.36
C LYS A 139 34.81 -36.06 10.18
N VAL A 140 34.01 -36.25 9.12
CA VAL A 140 33.64 -37.60 8.64
C VAL A 140 34.89 -38.23 8.02
N VAL A 141 35.34 -39.34 8.59
CA VAL A 141 36.47 -40.13 8.06
C VAL A 141 35.88 -41.20 7.16
N ASP A 142 36.23 -41.17 5.87
CA ASP A 142 35.86 -42.22 4.93
C ASP A 142 36.57 -43.53 5.28
N MET A 143 35.78 -44.56 5.53
CA MET A 143 36.19 -45.88 6.00
C MET A 143 36.61 -46.76 4.80
N LYS A 144 37.68 -46.37 4.08
CA LYS A 144 38.16 -47.12 2.90
C LYS A 144 39.66 -47.42 2.81
N ASP A 145 40.49 -47.01 3.78
CA ASP A 145 41.93 -47.30 3.78
C ASP A 145 42.35 -48.19 4.96
N ILE A 146 41.70 -49.36 5.11
CA ILE A 146 42.26 -50.48 5.88
C ILE A 146 42.63 -51.56 4.86
N GLU A 147 43.72 -51.33 4.14
CA GLU A 147 44.41 -52.37 3.36
C GLU A 147 45.53 -52.97 4.22
N ASP A 148 45.22 -54.16 4.73
CA ASP A 148 46.07 -55.34 4.89
C ASP A 148 47.58 -55.15 4.67
N SER A 149 48.30 -54.73 5.71
CA SER A 149 49.75 -54.92 5.80
C SER A 149 50.04 -56.19 6.60
N GLY A 150 50.00 -57.34 5.92
CA GLY A 150 50.64 -58.55 6.39
C GLY A 150 52.16 -58.44 6.29
N GLU A 151 52.85 -58.56 7.43
CA GLU A 151 54.22 -59.07 7.48
C GLU A 151 54.23 -60.34 8.35
N ILE A 152 54.99 -61.31 7.87
CA ILE A 152 55.25 -62.65 8.41
C ILE A 152 56.21 -62.53 9.60
#